data_AF-A0A454CRK5-F1
#
_entry.id   AF-A0A454CRK5-F1
#
_cell.length_a   1.000
_cell.length_b   1.000
_cell.length_c   1.000
_cell.angle_alpha   90.00
_cell.angle_beta   90.00
_cell.angle_gamma   90.00
#
_symmetry.space_group_name_H-M   'P 1'
#
loop_
_entity.id
_entity.type
_entity.pdbx_description
1 polymer ?
#
loop_
_entity_poly.entity_id
_entity_poly.type
_entity_poly.pdbx_seq_one_letter_code
_entity_poly.pdbx_strand_id
1 'polypeptide(L)'
;MGRAEAFAMKSAPIPSLIDGIGNGLGYGFVLITVGFFRELFGSGKLFGMEVLPLVSNGGWYQPNGLMLLAPSAFFLIGFLIWVIRILKPEQVEAKE
;
A
#
# COMPACT_ATOMS: atom_id res chain seq x y z
N MET A 1 -15.42 -4.72 -8.79
CA MET A 1 -16.69 -4.33 -9.46
C MET A 1 -17.87 -5.04 -8.83
N GLY A 2 -17.88 -6.37 -8.69
CA GLY A 2 -19.01 -7.10 -8.09
C GLY A 2 -19.45 -6.75 -6.65
N ARG A 3 -18.54 -6.35 -5.72
CA ARG A 3 -18.95 -5.93 -4.36
C ARG A 3 -19.68 -4.59 -4.33
N ALA A 4 -19.21 -3.60 -5.11
CA ALA A 4 -19.83 -2.28 -5.16
C ALA A 4 -21.21 -2.33 -5.84
N GLU A 5 -21.33 -3.12 -6.90
CA GLU A 5 -22.61 -3.35 -7.61
C GLU A 5 -23.62 -4.09 -6.70
N ALA A 6 -23.18 -5.14 -5.99
CA ALA A 6 -24.05 -5.87 -5.07
C ALA A 6 -24.51 -5.06 -3.86
N PHE A 7 -23.69 -4.11 -3.37
CA PHE A 7 -24.04 -3.24 -2.25
C PHE A 7 -24.97 -2.11 -2.67
N ALA A 8 -24.72 -1.48 -3.82
CA ALA A 8 -25.57 -0.43 -4.39
C ALA A 8 -26.96 -0.94 -4.80
N MET A 9 -27.09 -2.20 -5.23
CA MET A 9 -28.39 -2.81 -5.55
C MET A 9 -29.26 -3.08 -4.31
N LYS A 10 -28.67 -3.16 -3.11
CA LYS A 10 -29.37 -3.55 -1.87
C LYS A 10 -29.48 -2.43 -0.83
N SER A 11 -28.81 -1.29 -1.03
CA SER A 11 -28.68 -0.23 -0.04
C SER A 11 -29.10 1.14 -0.60
N ALA A 12 -29.52 2.05 0.27
CA ALA A 12 -29.83 3.42 -0.13
C ALA A 12 -28.58 4.15 -0.72
N PRO A 13 -28.76 5.22 -1.52
CA PRO A 13 -27.66 5.91 -2.19
C PRO A 13 -26.57 6.47 -1.24
N ILE A 14 -26.98 7.04 -0.11
CA ILE A 14 -26.06 7.64 0.88
C ILE A 14 -25.15 6.60 1.56
N PRO A 15 -25.65 5.49 2.14
CA PRO A 15 -24.78 4.47 2.73
C PRO A 15 -23.86 3.79 1.71
N SER A 16 -24.31 3.64 0.46
CA SER A 16 -23.47 3.09 -0.62
C SER A 16 -22.30 4.03 -0.98
N LEU A 17 -22.51 5.34 -0.92
CA LEU A 17 -21.45 6.33 -1.14
C LEU A 17 -20.38 6.27 -0.05
N ILE A 18 -20.79 6.16 1.22
CA ILE A 18 -19.88 6.09 2.36
C ILE A 18 -19.03 4.80 2.29
N ASP A 19 -19.64 3.66 1.95
CA ASP A 19 -18.91 2.41 1.74
C ASP A 19 -17.92 2.51 0.58
N GLY A 20 -18.32 3.12 -0.54
CA GLY A 20 -17.43 3.38 -1.68
C GLY A 20 -16.21 4.22 -1.30
N ILE A 21 -16.42 5.31 -0.55
CA ILE A 21 -15.33 6.16 -0.04
C ILE A 21 -14.42 5.38 0.91
N GLY A 22 -14.99 4.61 1.85
CA GLY A 22 -14.21 3.82 2.81
C GLY A 22 -13.30 2.81 2.11
N ASN A 23 -13.82 2.06 1.14
CA ASN A 23 -13.03 1.11 0.37
C ASN A 23 -11.99 1.80 -0.51
N GLY A 24 -12.34 2.93 -1.14
CA GLY A 24 -11.41 3.73 -1.94
C GLY A 24 -10.25 4.29 -1.13
N LEU A 25 -10.54 4.83 0.07
CA LEU A 25 -9.53 5.32 1.00
C LEU A 25 -8.64 4.19 1.52
N GLY A 26 -9.22 3.04 1.88
CA GLY A 26 -8.45 1.88 2.32
C GLY A 26 -7.49 1.37 1.25
N TYR A 27 -7.97 1.22 0.01
CA TYR A 27 -7.13 0.81 -1.11
C TYR A 27 -6.07 1.87 -1.45
N GLY A 28 -6.45 3.15 -1.49
CA GLY A 28 -5.54 4.26 -1.72
C GLY A 28 -4.43 4.33 -0.66
N PHE A 29 -4.77 4.13 0.61
CA PHE A 29 -3.79 4.08 1.69
C PHE A 29 -2.74 2.98 1.49
N VAL A 30 -3.17 1.78 1.09
CA VAL A 30 -2.25 0.67 0.78
C VAL A 30 -1.35 1.04 -0.40
N LEU A 31 -1.90 1.59 -1.48
CA LEU A 31 -1.12 1.98 -2.66
C LEU A 31 -0.10 3.07 -2.35
N ILE A 32 -0.48 4.11 -1.60
CA ILE A 32 0.42 5.20 -1.21
C ILE A 32 1.55 4.65 -0.34
N THR A 33 1.23 3.81 0.64
CA THR A 33 2.24 3.22 1.55
C THR A 33 3.22 2.33 0.79
N VAL A 34 2.73 1.45 -0.09
CA VAL A 34 3.60 0.59 -0.91
C VAL A 34 4.42 1.41 -1.89
N GLY A 35 3.81 2.40 -2.55
CA GLY A 35 4.48 3.32 -3.46
C GLY A 35 5.60 4.10 -2.80
N PHE A 36 5.37 4.62 -1.60
CA PHE A 36 6.37 5.33 -0.79
C PHE A 36 7.64 4.50 -0.60
N PHE A 37 7.52 3.26 -0.12
CA PHE A 37 8.69 2.42 0.12
C PHE A 37 9.38 2.01 -1.18
N ARG A 38 8.61 1.76 -2.25
CA ARG A 38 9.19 1.41 -3.56
C ARG A 38 9.94 2.58 -4.20
N GLU A 39 9.43 3.79 -4.10
CA GLU A 39 10.10 4.98 -4.62
C GLU A 39 11.35 5.29 -3.79
N LEU A 40 11.22 5.32 -2.47
CA LEU A 40 12.31 5.64 -1.56
C LEU A 40 13.48 4.66 -1.74
N PHE A 41 13.22 3.36 -1.70
CA PHE A 41 14.30 2.37 -1.77
C PHE A 41 14.69 1.98 -3.19
N GLY A 42 13.78 2.10 -4.16
CA GLY A 42 14.03 1.74 -5.55
C GLY A 42 14.78 2.81 -6.33
N SER A 43 14.45 4.09 -6.13
CA SER A 43 15.07 5.21 -6.86
C SER A 43 15.74 6.25 -5.96
N GLY A 44 15.64 6.13 -4.64
CA GLY A 44 16.18 7.13 -3.71
C GLY A 44 15.38 8.42 -3.66
N LYS A 45 14.16 8.42 -4.22
CA LYS A 45 13.33 9.62 -4.38
C LYS A 45 11.97 9.46 -3.72
N LEU A 46 11.34 10.59 -3.42
CA LEU A 46 9.95 10.67 -3.00
C LEU A 46 9.29 11.83 -3.72
N PHE A 47 8.18 11.56 -4.41
CA PHE A 47 7.49 12.56 -5.23
C PHE A 47 8.43 13.29 -6.21
N GLY A 48 9.44 12.57 -6.73
CA GLY A 48 10.47 13.13 -7.62
C GLY A 48 11.56 13.96 -6.95
N MET A 49 11.46 14.24 -5.64
CA MET A 49 12.53 14.88 -4.85
C MET A 49 13.55 13.83 -4.41
N GLU A 50 14.84 14.15 -4.53
CA GLU A 50 15.92 13.25 -4.09
C GLU A 50 16.03 13.28 -2.56
N VAL A 51 15.89 12.12 -1.93
CA VAL A 51 15.94 11.94 -0.47
C VAL A 51 17.17 11.11 -0.08
N LEU A 52 17.49 10.09 -0.88
CA LEU A 52 18.68 9.26 -0.73
C LEU A 52 19.58 9.48 -1.94
N PRO A 53 20.65 10.28 -1.81
CA PRO A 53 21.57 10.54 -2.90
C PRO A 53 22.19 9.25 -3.41
N LEU A 54 21.94 8.95 -4.68
CA LEU A 54 22.40 7.71 -5.31
C LEU A 54 23.92 7.74 -5.53
N VAL A 55 24.57 6.58 -5.42
CA VAL A 55 26.00 6.43 -5.74
C VAL A 55 26.31 6.91 -7.16
N SER A 56 25.40 6.74 -8.11
CA SER A 56 25.54 7.24 -9.48
C SER A 56 25.65 8.77 -9.59
N ASN A 57 25.12 9.50 -8.61
CA ASN A 57 25.12 10.96 -8.54
C ASN A 57 26.17 11.48 -7.53
N GLY A 58 27.11 10.63 -7.08
CA GLY A 58 28.11 10.97 -6.07
C GLY A 58 27.62 10.83 -4.62
N GLY A 59 26.46 10.22 -4.42
CA GLY A 59 25.90 9.92 -3.10
C GLY A 59 26.41 8.61 -2.49
N TRP A 60 25.71 8.13 -1.46
CA TRP A 60 26.09 6.96 -0.68
C TRP A 60 25.09 5.79 -0.81
N TYR A 61 23.90 6.05 -1.37
CA TYR A 61 22.84 5.06 -1.42
C TYR A 61 22.88 4.25 -2.72
N GLN A 62 23.00 2.93 -2.61
CA GLN A 62 22.85 2.03 -3.76
C GLN A 62 21.38 1.60 -3.87
N PRO A 63 20.68 1.91 -4.97
CA PRO A 63 19.27 1.61 -5.11
C PRO A 63 19.02 0.11 -5.08
N ASN A 64 17.94 -0.29 -4.40
CA ASN A 64 17.53 -1.68 -4.34
C ASN A 64 16.71 -2.04 -5.59
N GLY A 65 17.35 -2.70 -6.55
CA GLY A 65 16.70 -3.13 -7.79
C GLY A 65 15.41 -3.94 -7.56
N LEU A 66 15.36 -4.77 -6.50
CA LEU A 66 14.18 -5.57 -6.16
C LEU A 66 12.92 -4.70 -5.97
N MET A 67 13.07 -3.52 -5.37
CA MET A 67 11.95 -2.61 -5.04
C MET A 67 11.26 -2.04 -6.29
N LEU A 68 11.93 -2.09 -7.44
CA LEU A 68 11.36 -1.68 -8.72
C LEU A 68 10.53 -2.81 -9.35
N LEU A 69 10.82 -4.08 -9.08
CA LEU A 69 10.09 -5.21 -9.65
C LEU A 69 8.77 -5.50 -8.91
N ALA A 70 7.84 -6.15 -9.60
CA ALA A 70 6.55 -6.59 -9.06
C ALA A 70 6.63 -7.44 -7.77
N PRO A 71 7.60 -8.36 -7.58
CA PRO A 71 7.71 -9.17 -6.37
C PRO A 71 7.81 -8.37 -5.07
N SER A 72 8.41 -7.18 -5.10
CA SER A 72 8.53 -6.32 -3.91
C SER A 72 7.20 -5.93 -3.29
N ALA A 73 6.15 -5.76 -4.10
CA ALA A 73 4.84 -5.37 -3.62
C ALA A 73 4.22 -6.45 -2.72
N PHE A 74 4.44 -7.74 -3.01
CA PHE A 74 3.95 -8.84 -2.18
C PHE A 74 4.59 -8.84 -0.79
N PHE A 75 5.91 -8.61 -0.73
CA PHE A 75 6.61 -8.50 0.55
C PHE A 75 6.13 -7.29 1.35
N LEU A 76 6.03 -6.12 0.73
CA LEU A 76 5.59 -4.89 1.40
C LEU A 76 4.15 -5.02 1.93
N ILE A 77 3.24 -5.58 1.14
CA ILE A 77 1.86 -5.83 1.58
C ILE A 77 1.83 -6.88 2.70
N GLY A 78 2.64 -7.95 2.60
CA GLY A 78 2.76 -8.95 3.65
C GLY A 78 3.23 -8.36 4.97
N PHE A 79 4.27 -7.52 4.95
CA PHE A 79 4.74 -6.80 6.13
C PHE A 79 3.69 -5.80 6.65
N LEU A 80 2.98 -5.10 5.76
CA LEU A 80 1.93 -4.16 6.16
C LEU A 80 0.80 -4.88 6.90
N ILE A 81 0.31 -6.00 6.38
CA ILE A 81 -0.71 -6.83 7.02
C ILE A 81 -0.20 -7.36 8.35
N TRP A 82 1.06 -7.83 8.40
CA TRP A 82 1.67 -8.33 9.62
C TRP A 82 1.74 -7.26 10.72
N VAL A 83 2.20 -6.05 10.40
CA VAL A 83 2.24 -4.92 11.34
C VAL A 83 0.83 -4.56 11.82
N ILE A 84 -0.15 -4.48 10.92
CA ILE A 84 -1.54 -4.20 11.30
C ILE A 84 -2.07 -5.27 12.26
N ARG A 85 -1.81 -6.56 11.99
CA ARG A 85 -2.24 -7.67 12.85
C ARG A 85 -1.52 -7.70 14.21
N ILE A 86 -0.29 -7.19 14.31
CA ILE A 86 0.38 -6.99 15.60
C ILE A 86 -0.32 -5.90 16.42
N LEU A 87 -0.69 -4.79 15.78
CA LEU A 87 -1.34 -3.66 16.45
C LEU A 87 -2.82 -3.93 16.75
N LYS A 88 -3.48 -4.74 15.93
CA LYS A 88 -4.89 -5.13 16.01
C LYS A 88 -5.03 -6.66 16.01
N PRO A 89 -4.70 -7.33 17.12
CA PRO A 89 -4.77 -8.78 17.22
C PRO A 89 -6.20 -9.32 17.03
N GLU A 90 -7.23 -8.49 17.23
CA GLU A 90 -8.63 -8.78 16.92
C GLU A 90 -8.89 -9.17 15.45
N GLN A 91 -8.00 -8.80 14.53
CA GLN A 91 -8.11 -9.12 13.10
C GLN A 91 -7.37 -10.42 12.73
N VAL A 92 -6.74 -11.10 13.70
CA VAL A 92 -6.07 -12.39 13.47
C VAL A 92 -7.15 -13.47 13.38
N GLU A 93 -7.21 -14.14 12.24
CA GLU A 93 -8.11 -15.28 12.03
C GLU A 93 -7.77 -16.41 13.01
N ALA A 94 -8.81 -17.09 13.51
CA ALA A 94 -8.61 -18.27 14.34
C ALA A 94 -7.83 -19.33 13.54
N LYS A 95 -6.92 -20.04 14.20
CA LYS A 95 -6.30 -21.21 13.61
C LYS A 95 -7.38 -22.27 13.38
N GLU A 96 -7.62 -22.62 12.12
CA GLU A 96 -8.39 -23.81 11.74
C GLU A 96 -7.67 -25.09 12.20
#